data_AF-A0A9E5M1Y1-F1
#
_entry.id   AF-A0A9E5M1Y1-F1
#
_cell.length_a   1.000
_cell.length_b   1.000
_cell.length_c   1.000
_cell.angle_alpha   90.00
_cell.angle_beta   90.00
_cell.angle_gamma   90.00
#
_symmetry.space_group_name_H-M   'P 1'
#
loop_
_entity.id
_entity.type
_entity.pdbx_description
1 polymer ?
#
loop_
_entity_poly.entity_id
_entity_poly.type
_entity_poly.pdbx_seq_one_letter_code
_entity_poly.pdbx_strand_id
1 'polypeptide(L)'
;MAALIEAAGPYRLRPVHCDSPFEHLARAIASQQISGAAARAILGRFVATFGGKAGAFPRPDKISTVRDEQLRAVGFSATKVAALKDLARQTLAGVVPDTRTLESLDDAAIVTRLTQVRGIGPWTVQMMLMFQLGRLDVLPRDDYGVRNGFRIAYGKRELPTPATLEKFGARWAPFRSAAAWYLWRAVELGRSFKDFGGTPRRVGIRTSDDATSTRRRPPGARNHSRRRRAD
;
A
#
# COMPACT_ATOMS: atom_id res chain seq x y z
N MET A 1 9.34 -0.79 14.26
CA MET A 1 9.15 0.45 13.46
C MET A 1 10.29 1.43 13.66
N ALA A 2 10.67 1.81 14.88
CA ALA A 2 11.78 2.76 15.14
C ALA A 2 13.07 2.46 14.35
N ALA A 3 13.64 1.26 14.48
CA ALA A 3 14.86 0.87 13.74
C ALA A 3 14.70 0.94 12.20
N LEU A 4 13.50 0.66 11.68
CA LEU A 4 13.22 0.80 10.25
C LEU A 4 13.15 2.26 9.83
N ILE A 5 12.59 3.13 10.66
CA ILE A 5 12.53 4.57 10.41
C ILE A 5 13.95 5.15 10.39
N GLU A 6 14.78 4.79 11.36
CA GLU A 6 16.18 5.19 11.41
C GLU A 6 16.95 4.73 10.16
N ALA A 7 16.81 3.45 9.77
CA ALA A 7 17.49 2.90 8.61
C ALA A 7 16.99 3.48 7.27
N ALA A 8 15.69 3.73 7.14
CA ALA A 8 15.09 4.28 5.92
C ALA A 8 15.23 5.80 5.81
N GLY A 9 15.52 6.48 6.91
CA GLY A 9 15.60 7.92 6.98
C GLY A 9 14.23 8.63 6.99
N PRO A 10 14.21 9.95 6.75
CA PRO A 10 13.00 10.75 6.89
C PRO A 10 11.94 10.38 5.83
N TYR A 11 10.67 10.55 6.18
CA TYR A 11 9.55 10.34 5.27
C TYR A 11 9.58 11.33 4.10
N ARG A 12 9.66 10.80 2.86
CA ARG A 12 9.80 11.62 1.63
C ARG A 12 8.70 11.43 0.59
N LEU A 13 7.62 10.72 0.91
CA LEU A 13 6.48 10.65 -0.01
C LEU A 13 5.93 12.07 -0.20
N ARG A 14 5.80 12.47 -1.47
CA ARG A 14 5.20 13.73 -1.88
C ARG A 14 4.05 13.39 -2.82
N PRO A 15 2.81 13.82 -2.52
CA PRO A 15 1.71 13.66 -3.44
C PRO A 15 2.04 14.35 -4.76
N VAL A 16 1.74 13.69 -5.87
CA VAL A 16 1.76 14.28 -7.20
C VAL A 16 0.33 14.70 -7.49
N HIS A 17 0.04 15.98 -7.27
CA HIS A 17 -1.25 16.54 -7.62
C HIS A 17 -1.45 16.41 -9.14
N CYS A 18 -2.62 15.92 -9.52
CA CYS A 18 -3.02 15.78 -10.90
C CYS A 18 -4.40 16.42 -11.07
N ASP A 19 -4.51 17.28 -12.07
CA ASP A 19 -5.71 18.08 -12.34
C ASP A 19 -6.88 17.23 -12.84
N SER A 20 -6.63 15.96 -13.20
CA SER A 20 -7.63 15.07 -13.78
C SER A 20 -7.58 13.67 -13.16
N PRO A 21 -8.55 13.30 -12.32
CA PRO A 21 -8.71 11.93 -11.82
C PRO A 21 -8.87 10.91 -12.95
N PHE A 22 -9.55 11.29 -14.04
CA PHE A 22 -9.64 10.47 -15.24
C PHE A 22 -8.26 10.15 -15.82
N GLU A 23 -7.40 11.16 -15.98
CA GLU A 23 -6.05 10.96 -16.51
C GLU A 23 -5.23 10.05 -15.59
N HIS A 24 -5.27 10.30 -14.27
CA HIS A 24 -4.57 9.48 -13.29
C HIS A 24 -4.97 7.99 -13.40
N LEU A 25 -6.27 7.73 -13.41
CA LEU A 25 -6.81 6.37 -13.49
C LEU A 25 -6.55 5.72 -14.86
N ALA A 26 -6.60 6.49 -15.96
CA ALA A 26 -6.27 6.00 -17.29
C ALA A 26 -4.79 5.59 -17.39
N ARG A 27 -3.88 6.38 -16.80
CA ARG A 27 -2.45 6.03 -16.70
C ARG A 27 -2.24 4.79 -15.83
N ALA A 28 -3.00 4.64 -14.75
CA ALA A 28 -2.97 3.44 -13.92
C ALA A 28 -3.39 2.20 -14.73
N ILE A 29 -4.53 2.25 -15.43
CA ILE A 29 -5.00 1.17 -16.33
C ILE A 29 -3.95 0.82 -17.38
N ALA A 30 -3.35 1.83 -18.02
CA ALA A 30 -2.31 1.62 -19.02
C ALA A 30 -1.11 0.85 -18.46
N SER A 31 -0.73 1.11 -17.22
CA SER A 31 0.48 0.58 -16.58
C SER A 31 0.30 -0.81 -15.95
N GLN A 32 -0.93 -1.31 -15.82
CA GLN A 32 -1.19 -2.62 -15.20
C GLN A 32 -0.48 -3.76 -15.93
N GLN A 33 0.15 -4.65 -15.15
CA GLN A 33 0.76 -5.92 -15.63
C GLN A 33 1.85 -5.76 -16.72
N ILE A 34 2.45 -4.58 -16.86
CA ILE A 34 3.52 -4.31 -17.83
C ILE A 34 4.66 -3.50 -17.20
N SER A 35 5.80 -3.43 -17.90
CA SER A 35 6.92 -2.58 -17.47
C SER A 35 6.59 -1.09 -17.61
N GLY A 36 7.24 -0.25 -16.81
CA GLY A 36 7.09 1.21 -16.92
C GLY A 36 7.52 1.76 -18.28
N ALA A 37 8.50 1.13 -18.95
CA ALA A 37 8.91 1.52 -20.31
C ALA A 37 7.80 1.24 -21.33
N ALA A 38 7.17 0.06 -21.26
CA ALA A 38 6.04 -0.29 -22.12
C ALA A 38 4.83 0.63 -21.88
N ALA A 39 4.52 0.92 -20.61
CA ALA A 39 3.45 1.84 -20.24
C ALA A 39 3.68 3.25 -20.81
N ARG A 40 4.90 3.79 -20.68
CA ARG A 40 5.27 5.09 -21.25
C ARG A 40 5.13 5.11 -22.77
N ALA A 41 5.55 4.04 -23.46
CA ALA A 41 5.42 3.95 -24.92
C ALA A 41 3.95 3.94 -25.38
N ILE A 42 3.09 3.17 -24.72
CA ILE A 42 1.64 3.14 -25.00
C ILE A 42 1.01 4.51 -24.73
N LEU A 43 1.28 5.11 -23.58
CA LEU A 43 0.74 6.42 -23.20
C LEU A 43 1.22 7.53 -24.14
N GLY A 44 2.49 7.49 -24.58
CA GLY A 44 3.02 8.44 -25.55
C GLY A 44 2.26 8.41 -26.88
N ARG A 45 2.02 7.21 -27.44
CA ARG A 45 1.20 7.06 -28.65
C ARG A 45 -0.26 7.46 -28.41
N PHE A 46 -0.83 7.07 -27.28
CA PHE A 46 -2.21 7.41 -26.91
C PHE A 46 -2.45 8.92 -26.87
N VAL A 47 -1.56 9.68 -26.20
CA VAL A 47 -1.63 11.14 -26.15
C VAL A 47 -1.35 11.76 -27.53
N ALA A 48 -0.37 11.25 -28.28
CA ALA A 48 -0.09 11.75 -29.62
C ALA A 48 -1.26 11.57 -30.60
N THR A 49 -2.00 10.47 -30.49
CA THR A 49 -3.11 10.14 -31.40
C THR A 49 -4.45 10.75 -30.98
N PHE A 50 -4.75 10.80 -29.68
CA PHE A 50 -6.07 11.20 -29.18
C PHE A 50 -6.07 12.45 -28.31
N GLY A 51 -4.89 13.02 -28.05
CA GLY A 51 -4.71 14.20 -27.20
C GLY A 51 -5.24 15.49 -27.84
N GLY A 52 -5.29 16.53 -27.02
CA GLY A 52 -5.68 17.87 -27.44
C GLY A 52 -4.50 18.71 -27.93
N LYS A 53 -4.73 20.03 -28.07
CA LYS A 53 -3.67 21.00 -28.38
C LYS A 53 -2.54 20.92 -27.35
N ALA A 54 -1.31 21.16 -27.81
CA ALA A 54 -0.10 21.14 -26.99
C ALA A 54 0.16 19.82 -26.23
N GLY A 55 -0.35 18.68 -26.74
CA GLY A 55 -0.11 17.37 -26.11
C GLY A 55 -0.94 17.13 -24.85
N ALA A 56 -2.04 17.86 -24.67
CA ALA A 56 -2.97 17.64 -23.57
C ALA A 56 -3.52 16.20 -23.58
N PHE A 57 -3.70 15.61 -22.39
CA PHE A 57 -4.23 14.26 -22.26
C PHE A 57 -5.64 14.15 -22.88
N PRO A 58 -6.00 13.01 -23.51
CA PRO A 58 -7.32 12.85 -24.13
C PRO A 58 -8.46 13.03 -23.13
N ARG A 59 -9.52 13.74 -23.54
CA ARG A 59 -10.70 13.95 -22.68
C ARG A 59 -11.64 12.73 -22.67
N PRO A 60 -12.42 12.51 -21.60
CA PRO A 60 -13.36 11.38 -21.50
C PRO A 60 -14.36 11.31 -22.68
N ASP A 61 -14.90 12.45 -23.12
CA ASP A 61 -15.83 12.54 -24.25
C ASP A 61 -15.20 12.03 -25.55
N LYS A 62 -13.95 12.43 -25.81
CA LYS A 62 -13.18 11.92 -26.96
C LYS A 62 -12.99 10.41 -26.86
N ILE A 63 -12.54 9.90 -25.72
CA ILE A 63 -12.25 8.46 -25.57
C ILE A 63 -13.51 7.60 -25.65
N SER A 64 -14.65 8.11 -25.18
CA SER A 64 -15.93 7.41 -25.26
C SER A 64 -16.36 7.11 -26.71
N THR A 65 -15.96 7.94 -27.68
CA THR A 65 -16.35 7.82 -29.10
C THR A 65 -15.31 7.15 -30.01
N VAL A 66 -14.04 7.04 -29.60
CA VAL A 66 -12.97 6.39 -30.39
C VAL A 66 -13.26 4.90 -30.60
N ARG A 67 -13.05 4.34 -31.80
CA ARG A 67 -13.28 2.90 -32.00
C ARG A 67 -12.26 2.05 -31.25
N ASP A 68 -12.68 0.89 -30.75
CA ASP A 68 -11.83 0.00 -29.95
C ASP A 68 -10.56 -0.42 -30.71
N GLU A 69 -10.65 -0.63 -32.03
CA GLU A 69 -9.50 -0.97 -32.89
C GLU A 69 -8.44 0.12 -32.88
N GLN A 70 -8.85 1.39 -32.78
CA GLN A 70 -7.91 2.52 -32.74
C GLN A 70 -7.17 2.56 -31.39
N LEU A 71 -7.85 2.23 -30.29
CA LEU A 71 -7.22 2.10 -28.98
C LEU A 71 -6.26 0.90 -28.94
N ARG A 72 -6.62 -0.20 -29.61
CA ARG A 72 -5.72 -1.35 -29.77
C ARG A 72 -4.49 -1.00 -30.61
N ALA A 73 -4.65 -0.22 -31.67
CA ALA A 73 -3.55 0.20 -32.54
C ALA A 73 -2.47 1.00 -31.81
N VAL A 74 -2.82 1.76 -30.76
CA VAL A 74 -1.82 2.46 -29.92
C VAL A 74 -1.20 1.55 -28.84
N GLY A 75 -1.66 0.31 -28.70
CA GLY A 75 -1.03 -0.74 -27.89
C GLY A 75 -1.81 -1.17 -26.64
N PHE A 76 -3.08 -0.78 -26.49
CA PHE A 76 -3.92 -1.32 -25.41
C PHE A 76 -4.40 -2.74 -25.73
N SER A 77 -4.43 -3.61 -24.72
CA SER A 77 -5.10 -4.91 -24.81
C SER A 77 -6.63 -4.74 -24.78
N ALA A 78 -7.38 -5.76 -25.22
CA ALA A 78 -8.85 -5.74 -25.18
C ALA A 78 -9.41 -5.38 -23.79
N THR A 79 -8.84 -5.99 -22.73
CA THR A 79 -9.25 -5.73 -21.35
C THR A 79 -9.01 -4.28 -20.94
N LYS A 80 -7.86 -3.70 -21.33
CA LYS A 80 -7.54 -2.30 -21.04
C LYS A 80 -8.40 -1.34 -21.86
N VAL A 81 -8.74 -1.68 -23.09
CA VAL A 81 -9.70 -0.91 -23.91
C VAL A 81 -11.05 -0.86 -23.21
N ALA A 82 -11.59 -2.01 -22.81
CA ALA A 82 -12.87 -2.07 -22.09
C ALA A 82 -12.85 -1.27 -20.77
N ALA A 83 -11.76 -1.36 -20.00
CA ALA A 83 -11.57 -0.58 -18.77
C ALA A 83 -11.48 0.93 -19.04
N LEU A 84 -10.75 1.35 -20.07
CA LEU A 84 -10.59 2.75 -20.44
C LEU A 84 -11.90 3.36 -20.96
N LYS A 85 -12.67 2.60 -21.74
CA LYS A 85 -14.00 2.98 -22.21
C LYS A 85 -15.00 3.14 -21.06
N ASP A 86 -14.99 2.20 -20.14
CA ASP A 86 -15.82 2.30 -18.94
C ASP A 86 -15.42 3.48 -18.06
N LEU A 87 -14.12 3.70 -17.84
CA LEU A 87 -13.61 4.86 -17.11
C LEU A 87 -14.10 6.18 -17.74
N ALA A 88 -14.04 6.29 -19.07
CA ALA A 88 -14.55 7.47 -19.77
C ALA A 88 -16.04 7.67 -19.55
N ARG A 89 -16.85 6.60 -19.68
CA ARG A 89 -18.29 6.64 -19.44
C ARG A 89 -18.62 7.02 -17.99
N GLN A 90 -17.97 6.40 -17.01
CA GLN A 90 -18.19 6.65 -15.59
C GLN A 90 -17.76 8.07 -15.19
N THR A 91 -16.76 8.63 -15.86
CA THR A 91 -16.38 10.05 -15.69
C THR A 91 -17.47 10.98 -16.22
N LEU A 92 -17.99 10.72 -17.42
CA LEU A 92 -19.08 11.51 -18.01
C LEU A 92 -20.39 11.39 -17.20
N ALA A 93 -20.60 10.27 -16.52
CA ALA A 93 -21.72 10.05 -15.61
C ALA A 93 -21.53 10.64 -14.19
N GLY A 94 -20.37 11.23 -13.89
CA GLY A 94 -20.07 11.83 -12.58
C GLY A 94 -19.67 10.83 -11.48
N VAL A 95 -19.51 9.55 -11.79
CA VAL A 95 -19.01 8.53 -10.83
C VAL A 95 -17.53 8.77 -10.51
N VAL A 96 -16.76 9.23 -11.51
CA VAL A 96 -15.39 9.74 -11.33
C VAL A 96 -15.46 11.27 -11.39
N PRO A 97 -15.53 11.97 -10.24
CA PRO A 97 -15.67 13.42 -10.24
C PRO A 97 -14.31 14.11 -10.42
N ASP A 98 -14.32 15.44 -10.45
CA ASP A 98 -13.09 16.25 -10.49
C ASP A 98 -12.28 16.16 -9.18
N THR A 99 -11.02 16.62 -9.22
CA THR A 99 -10.09 16.56 -8.08
C THR A 99 -10.62 17.29 -6.85
N ARG A 100 -11.22 18.47 -6.99
CA ARG A 100 -11.75 19.25 -5.86
C ARG A 100 -12.87 18.50 -5.15
N THR A 101 -13.76 17.89 -5.93
CA THR A 101 -14.82 17.05 -5.39
C THR A 101 -14.24 15.84 -4.65
N LEU A 102 -13.23 15.15 -5.22
CA LEU A 102 -12.56 14.04 -4.54
C LEU A 102 -11.90 14.45 -3.22
N GLU A 103 -11.23 15.61 -3.17
CA GLU A 103 -10.60 16.11 -1.95
C GLU A 103 -11.60 16.32 -0.80
N SER A 104 -12.85 16.66 -1.12
CA SER A 104 -13.93 16.85 -0.14
C SER A 104 -14.58 15.56 0.38
N LEU A 105 -14.35 14.43 -0.30
CA LEU A 105 -14.97 13.14 0.04
C LEU A 105 -14.13 12.35 1.04
N ASP A 106 -14.77 11.57 1.89
CA ASP A 106 -14.07 10.59 2.73
C ASP A 106 -13.48 9.44 1.89
N ASP A 107 -12.44 8.80 2.44
CA ASP A 107 -11.69 7.75 1.75
C ASP A 107 -12.57 6.55 1.37
N ALA A 108 -13.55 6.19 2.20
CA ALA A 108 -14.44 5.06 1.94
C ALA A 108 -15.38 5.34 0.77
N ALA A 109 -15.94 6.54 0.69
CA ALA A 109 -16.80 7.00 -0.39
C ALA A 109 -16.03 7.06 -1.71
N ILE A 110 -14.75 7.49 -1.69
CA ILE A 110 -13.90 7.47 -2.89
C ILE A 110 -13.66 6.03 -3.34
N VAL A 111 -13.31 5.12 -2.43
CA VAL A 111 -13.14 3.69 -2.75
C VAL A 111 -14.41 3.12 -3.37
N THR A 112 -15.56 3.26 -2.70
CA THR A 112 -16.85 2.74 -3.18
C THR A 112 -17.23 3.28 -4.56
N ARG A 113 -17.01 4.57 -4.83
CA ARG A 113 -17.29 5.16 -6.15
C ARG A 113 -16.35 4.62 -7.22
N LEU A 114 -15.04 4.73 -7.00
CA LEU A 114 -14.05 4.46 -8.06
C LEU A 114 -13.91 2.96 -8.36
N THR A 115 -14.25 2.08 -7.41
CA THR A 115 -14.26 0.61 -7.68
C THR A 115 -15.42 0.16 -8.56
N GLN A 116 -16.37 1.03 -8.90
CA GLN A 116 -17.40 0.74 -9.90
C GLN A 116 -16.83 0.75 -11.33
N VAL A 117 -15.64 1.31 -11.51
CA VAL A 117 -14.96 1.33 -12.80
C VAL A 117 -14.26 0.00 -13.03
N ARG A 118 -14.55 -0.64 -14.16
CA ARG A 118 -13.95 -1.87 -14.64
C ARG A 118 -12.43 -1.76 -14.62
N GLY A 119 -11.78 -2.72 -13.97
CA GLY A 119 -10.32 -2.78 -13.88
C GLY A 119 -9.70 -1.85 -12.83
N ILE A 120 -10.52 -1.13 -12.05
CA ILE A 120 -10.08 -0.34 -10.90
C ILE A 120 -10.50 -1.06 -9.62
N GLY A 121 -9.52 -1.65 -8.94
CA GLY A 121 -9.73 -2.30 -7.66
C GLY A 121 -9.43 -1.39 -6.47
N PRO A 122 -9.76 -1.82 -5.24
CA PRO A 122 -9.50 -1.06 -4.01
C PRO A 122 -8.03 -0.63 -3.88
N TRP A 123 -7.09 -1.52 -4.24
CA TRP A 123 -5.66 -1.21 -4.23
C TRP A 123 -5.32 0.01 -5.09
N THR A 124 -5.84 0.08 -6.33
CA THR A 124 -5.59 1.22 -7.24
C THR A 124 -6.10 2.52 -6.63
N VAL A 125 -7.29 2.49 -6.03
CA VAL A 125 -7.87 3.66 -5.37
C VAL A 125 -7.04 4.07 -4.15
N GLN A 126 -6.56 3.11 -3.35
CA GLN A 126 -5.67 3.39 -2.21
C GLN A 126 -4.36 4.02 -2.65
N MET A 127 -3.77 3.59 -3.78
CA MET A 127 -2.59 4.24 -4.34
C MET A 127 -2.90 5.70 -4.74
N MET A 128 -4.06 5.95 -5.34
CA MET A 128 -4.51 7.32 -5.65
C MET A 128 -4.70 8.16 -4.38
N LEU A 129 -5.34 7.62 -3.34
CA LEU A 129 -5.52 8.31 -2.06
C LEU A 129 -4.17 8.73 -1.47
N MET A 130 -3.16 7.85 -1.49
CA MET A 130 -1.83 8.12 -0.93
C MET A 130 -0.99 9.06 -1.80
N PHE A 131 -0.90 8.78 -3.10
CA PHE A 131 0.08 9.41 -3.99
C PHE A 131 -0.47 10.60 -4.78
N GLN A 132 -1.79 10.74 -4.94
CA GLN A 132 -2.39 11.90 -5.59
C GLN A 132 -3.06 12.82 -4.57
N LEU A 133 -3.89 12.26 -3.68
CA LEU A 133 -4.68 13.04 -2.71
C LEU A 133 -3.96 13.27 -1.38
N GLY A 134 -2.80 12.62 -1.16
CA GLY A 134 -1.99 12.82 0.04
C GLY A 134 -2.67 12.39 1.34
N ARG A 135 -3.65 11.48 1.29
CA ARG A 135 -4.33 10.96 2.48
C ARG A 135 -3.32 10.26 3.39
N LEU A 136 -3.25 10.69 4.65
CA LEU A 136 -2.23 10.25 5.61
C LEU A 136 -2.55 8.91 6.28
N ASP A 137 -3.81 8.47 6.23
CA ASP A 137 -4.29 7.35 7.03
C ASP A 137 -4.81 6.15 6.22
N VAL A 138 -4.13 5.83 5.12
CA VAL A 138 -4.46 4.70 4.24
C VAL A 138 -3.52 3.52 4.52
N LEU A 139 -4.10 2.35 4.79
CA LEU A 139 -3.36 1.09 4.88
C LEU A 139 -3.74 0.17 3.71
N PRO A 140 -2.89 0.04 2.68
CA PRO A 140 -3.17 -0.86 1.56
C PRO A 140 -2.88 -2.30 1.97
N ARG A 141 -3.77 -2.88 2.77
CA ARG A 141 -3.58 -4.18 3.43
C ARG A 141 -3.40 -5.36 2.49
N ASP A 142 -3.89 -5.24 1.26
CA ASP A 142 -3.78 -6.26 0.21
C ASP A 142 -2.50 -6.09 -0.64
N ASP A 143 -1.78 -4.98 -0.47
CA ASP A 143 -0.52 -4.73 -1.17
C ASP A 143 0.55 -5.73 -0.72
N TYR A 144 1.09 -6.47 -1.69
CA TYR A 144 2.13 -7.45 -1.43
C TYR A 144 3.39 -6.81 -0.83
N GLY A 145 3.78 -5.61 -1.32
CA GLY A 145 4.95 -4.89 -0.85
C GLY A 145 4.82 -4.49 0.61
N VAL A 146 3.67 -3.98 1.04
CA VAL A 146 3.38 -3.62 2.43
C VAL A 146 3.36 -4.87 3.31
N ARG A 147 2.67 -5.94 2.88
CA ARG A 147 2.63 -7.21 3.63
C ARG A 147 4.03 -7.84 3.76
N ASN A 148 4.83 -7.82 2.69
CA ASN A 148 6.19 -8.36 2.71
C ASN A 148 7.12 -7.46 3.54
N GLY A 149 6.96 -6.15 3.44
CA GLY A 149 7.64 -5.17 4.27
C GLY A 149 7.35 -5.39 5.75
N PHE A 150 6.10 -5.68 6.11
CA PHE A 150 5.72 -6.05 7.48
C PHE A 150 6.42 -7.33 7.92
N ARG A 151 6.42 -8.35 7.07
CA ARG A 151 7.10 -9.62 7.35
C ARG A 151 8.59 -9.38 7.65
N ILE A 152 9.27 -8.57 6.84
CA ILE A 152 10.69 -8.21 7.02
C ILE A 152 10.87 -7.41 8.31
N ALA A 153 10.16 -6.29 8.45
CA ALA A 153 10.31 -5.33 9.55
C ALA A 153 10.01 -5.92 10.94
N TYR A 154 9.17 -6.96 11.00
CA TYR A 154 8.77 -7.63 12.24
C TYR A 154 9.29 -9.08 12.34
N GLY A 155 10.22 -9.49 11.47
CA GLY A 155 10.86 -10.81 11.52
C GLY A 155 9.88 -11.98 11.47
N LYS A 156 8.80 -11.87 10.69
CA LYS A 156 7.80 -12.94 10.55
C LYS A 156 8.26 -13.99 9.54
N ARG A 157 7.95 -15.26 9.81
CA ARG A 157 8.25 -16.37 8.89
C ARG A 157 7.36 -16.32 7.65
N GLU A 158 6.10 -15.98 7.84
CA GLU A 158 5.07 -15.99 6.80
C GLU A 158 4.58 -14.59 6.47
N LEU A 159 4.04 -14.43 5.26
CA LEU A 159 3.38 -13.20 4.83
C LEU A 159 2.09 -13.02 5.64
N PRO A 160 1.90 -11.90 6.37
CA PRO A 160 0.68 -11.69 7.17
C PRO A 160 -0.56 -11.71 6.28
N THR A 161 -1.68 -12.20 6.77
CA THR A 161 -2.97 -12.04 6.06
C THR A 161 -3.41 -10.57 6.08
N PRO A 162 -4.25 -10.12 5.13
CA PRO A 162 -4.80 -8.77 5.14
C PRO A 162 -5.47 -8.41 6.48
N ALA A 163 -6.24 -9.34 7.07
CA ALA A 163 -6.88 -9.16 8.38
C ALA A 163 -5.86 -9.00 9.53
N THR A 164 -4.76 -9.75 9.50
CA THR A 164 -3.68 -9.61 10.48
C THR A 164 -3.01 -8.25 10.38
N LEU A 165 -2.72 -7.81 9.15
CA LEU A 165 -2.11 -6.52 8.89
C LEU A 165 -3.03 -5.37 9.29
N GLU A 166 -4.33 -5.46 9.01
CA GLU A 166 -5.34 -4.47 9.42
C GLU A 166 -5.38 -4.32 10.95
N LYS A 167 -5.56 -5.44 11.68
CA LYS A 167 -5.63 -5.43 13.15
C LYS A 167 -4.35 -4.87 13.77
N PHE A 168 -3.19 -5.23 13.22
CA PHE A 168 -1.93 -4.69 13.71
C PHE A 168 -1.78 -3.21 13.38
N GLY A 169 -2.13 -2.83 12.15
CA GLY A 169 -1.91 -1.50 11.59
C GLY A 169 -2.76 -0.40 12.21
N ALA A 170 -3.82 -0.75 12.94
CA ALA A 170 -4.61 0.19 13.75
C ALA A 170 -3.74 1.09 14.66
N ARG A 171 -2.61 0.57 15.15
CA ARG A 171 -1.66 1.33 16.01
C ARG A 171 -0.91 2.45 15.28
N TRP A 172 -0.93 2.46 13.95
CA TRP A 172 -0.25 3.48 13.15
C TRP A 172 -1.17 4.62 12.75
N ALA A 173 -2.47 4.54 13.06
CA ALA A 173 -3.37 5.67 12.88
C ALA A 173 -2.90 6.87 13.73
N PRO A 174 -3.02 8.12 13.23
CA PRO A 174 -3.63 8.52 11.95
C PRO A 174 -2.63 8.59 10.77
N PHE A 175 -1.49 7.89 10.84
CA PHE A 175 -0.39 7.96 9.87
C PHE A 175 -0.12 6.61 9.18
N ARG A 176 -1.18 5.83 8.88
CA ARG A 176 -1.04 4.51 8.23
C ARG A 176 -0.37 4.60 6.86
N SER A 177 -0.52 5.70 6.11
CA SER A 177 0.18 5.91 4.83
C SER A 177 1.70 6.05 5.02
N ALA A 178 2.14 6.68 6.12
CA ALA A 178 3.56 6.75 6.46
C ALA A 178 4.11 5.37 6.85
N ALA A 179 3.35 4.61 7.65
CA ALA A 179 3.72 3.24 7.98
C ALA A 179 3.85 2.36 6.72
N ALA A 180 2.88 2.42 5.80
CA ALA A 180 2.94 1.70 4.52
C ALA A 180 4.19 2.08 3.71
N TRP A 181 4.54 3.36 3.66
CA TRP A 181 5.77 3.83 3.01
C TRP A 181 7.03 3.22 3.61
N TYR A 182 7.16 3.24 4.93
CA TYR A 182 8.29 2.60 5.61
C TYR A 182 8.33 1.09 5.37
N LEU A 183 7.18 0.41 5.32
CA LEU A 183 7.13 -1.01 5.00
C LEU A 183 7.62 -1.29 3.57
N TRP A 184 7.32 -0.44 2.58
CA TRP A 184 7.97 -0.54 1.27
C TRP A 184 9.48 -0.33 1.35
N ARG A 185 9.98 0.63 2.16
CA ARG A 185 11.42 0.80 2.39
C ARG A 185 12.06 -0.46 2.99
N ALA A 186 11.36 -1.19 3.87
CA ALA A 186 11.85 -2.44 4.42
C ALA A 186 12.09 -3.50 3.34
N VAL A 187 11.31 -3.53 2.26
CA VAL A 187 11.53 -4.43 1.12
C VAL A 187 12.78 -4.03 0.33
N GLU A 188 12.98 -2.73 0.13
CA GLU A 188 14.16 -2.18 -0.58
C GLU A 188 15.45 -2.42 0.20
N LEU A 189 15.47 -2.04 1.48
CA LEU A 189 16.58 -2.27 2.41
C LEU A 189 16.79 -3.76 2.69
N GLY A 190 15.70 -4.53 2.67
CA GLY A 190 15.67 -5.97 2.89
C GLY A 190 16.59 -6.76 1.95
N ARG A 191 16.88 -6.21 0.76
CA ARG A 191 17.84 -6.77 -0.20
C ARG A 191 19.30 -6.65 0.29
N SER A 192 19.58 -5.90 1.37
CA SER A 192 20.86 -5.76 2.08
C SER A 192 20.79 -6.10 3.58
N PHE A 193 19.71 -6.72 4.08
CA PHE A 193 19.51 -6.90 5.54
C PHE A 193 20.30 -8.04 6.20
N LYS A 194 21.15 -8.77 5.46
CA LYS A 194 22.11 -9.70 6.09
C LYS A 194 23.22 -8.97 6.85
N ASP A 195 23.44 -7.68 6.58
CA ASP A 195 24.60 -6.94 7.09
C ASP A 195 24.32 -6.12 8.36
N PHE A 196 23.04 -5.92 8.73
CA PHE A 196 22.68 -5.16 9.93
C PHE A 196 22.38 -6.09 11.10
N GLY A 197 23.44 -6.63 11.72
CA GLY A 197 23.45 -7.55 12.86
C GLY A 197 22.71 -7.08 14.13
N GLY A 198 21.42 -6.79 14.03
CA GLY A 198 20.51 -6.58 15.13
C GLY A 198 19.83 -7.89 15.48
N THR A 199 20.26 -8.51 16.58
CA THR A 199 19.53 -9.62 17.19
C THR A 199 18.08 -9.16 17.45
N PRO A 200 17.05 -9.92 17.07
CA PRO A 200 15.68 -9.52 17.34
C PRO A 200 15.43 -9.51 18.86
N ARG A 201 15.41 -8.33 19.47
CA ARG A 201 14.83 -8.16 20.81
C ARG A 201 13.36 -8.53 20.71
N ARG A 202 12.99 -9.71 21.23
CA ARG A 202 11.60 -10.10 21.45
C ARG A 202 10.93 -9.01 22.29
N VAL A 203 10.07 -8.21 21.67
CA VAL A 203 9.12 -7.39 22.40
C VAL A 203 8.11 -8.36 23.01
N GLY A 204 8.28 -8.66 24.29
CA GLY A 204 7.33 -9.46 25.05
C GLY A 204 5.99 -8.75 25.07
N ILE A 205 5.02 -9.28 24.33
CA ILE A 205 3.62 -8.93 24.50
C ILE A 205 3.22 -9.61 25.82
N ARG A 206 3.15 -8.84 26.90
CA ARG A 206 2.43 -9.27 28.11
C ARG A 206 0.95 -9.25 27.76
N THR A 207 0.38 -10.42 27.51
CA THR A 207 -1.06 -10.61 27.63
C THR A 207 -1.37 -10.62 29.12
N SER A 208 -2.03 -9.56 29.59
CA SER A 208 -2.80 -9.62 30.83
C SER A 208 -3.98 -10.54 30.56
N ASP A 209 -3.97 -11.72 31.17
CA ASP A 209 -5.13 -12.51 31.59
C ASP A 209 -4.62 -13.85 32.13
N ASP A 210 -4.35 -13.90 33.44
CA ASP A 210 -4.97 -14.89 34.32
C ASP A 210 -4.57 -14.61 35.78
N ALA A 211 -5.55 -14.10 36.52
CA ALA A 211 -5.53 -14.10 37.96
C ALA A 211 -5.70 -15.56 38.46
N THR A 212 -5.32 -15.77 39.73
CA THR A 212 -5.60 -16.96 40.55
C THR A 212 -4.80 -18.23 40.26
N SER A 213 -3.66 -18.38 40.94
CA SER A 213 -3.40 -19.59 41.75
C SER A 213 -2.29 -19.33 42.77
N THR A 214 -2.71 -18.96 43.98
CA THR A 214 -1.88 -19.00 45.18
C THR A 214 -1.55 -20.45 45.55
N ARG A 215 -0.27 -20.84 45.48
CA ARG A 215 0.24 -21.97 46.27
C ARG A 215 1.41 -21.52 47.15
N ARG A 216 1.16 -21.63 48.45
CA ARG A 216 2.06 -21.39 49.59
C ARG A 216 3.35 -22.21 49.48
N ARG A 217 4.48 -21.59 49.81
CA ARG A 217 5.74 -22.25 50.21
C ARG A 217 5.67 -22.66 51.69
N PRO A 218 6.16 -23.85 52.09
CA PRO A 218 6.47 -24.11 53.49
C PRO A 218 7.91 -23.67 53.86
N PRO A 219 8.18 -23.37 55.14
CA PRO A 219 9.43 -22.74 55.60
C PRO A 219 10.51 -23.74 55.99
N GLY A 220 11.74 -23.24 56.10
CA GLY A 220 12.98 -24.02 56.12
C GLY A 220 13.31 -24.79 57.40
N ALA A 221 14.40 -25.56 57.29
CA ALA A 221 15.17 -26.08 58.41
C ALA A 221 16.66 -25.93 58.10
N ARG A 222 17.36 -25.16 58.94
CA ARG A 222 18.82 -25.20 59.11
C ARG A 222 19.13 -26.31 60.12
N ASN A 223 20.21 -27.09 59.94
CA ASN A 223 21.45 -26.95 60.73
C ASN A 223 22.45 -28.12 60.57
N HIS A 224 23.74 -27.73 60.66
CA HIS A 224 24.87 -28.41 61.34
C HIS A 224 25.74 -29.46 60.61
N SER A 225 26.91 -28.97 60.16
CA SER A 225 28.28 -29.37 60.54
C SER A 225 28.69 -30.85 60.68
N ARG A 226 29.77 -31.24 59.97
CA ARG A 226 31.03 -31.91 60.43
C ARG A 226 31.88 -32.27 59.19
N ARG A 227 33.06 -31.66 58.95
CA ARG A 227 34.43 -32.07 59.36
C ARG A 227 34.75 -33.57 59.12
N ARG A 228 35.62 -33.90 58.14
CA ARG A 228 37.01 -34.40 58.27
C ARG A 228 37.55 -35.06 56.96
N ARG A 229 38.89 -35.08 56.88
CA ARG A 229 39.83 -35.53 55.83
C ARG A 229 39.96 -37.07 55.68
N ALA A 230 40.81 -37.45 54.72
CA ALA A 230 41.49 -38.74 54.42
C ALA A 230 40.75 -39.55 53.34
N ASP A 231 41.36 -40.00 52.23
CA ASP A 231 42.77 -40.17 51.82
C ASP A 231 43.01 -39.68 50.37
#